data_AF-A0A4R6VIK9-F1
#
_entry.id   AF-A0A4R6VIK9-F1
#
_cell.length_a   1.000
_cell.length_b   1.000
_cell.length_c   1.000
_cell.angle_alpha   90.00
_cell.angle_beta   90.00
_cell.angle_gamma   90.00
#
_symmetry.space_group_name_H-M   'P 1'
#
loop_
_entity.id
_entity.type
_entity.pdbx_description
1 polymer ?
#
loop_
_entity_poly.entity_id
_entity_poly.type
_entity_poly.pdbx_seq_one_letter_code
_entity_poly.pdbx_strand_id
1 'polypeptide(L)'
;MSDDQDQEQDQDRPAAPGPGELSPEMKRSNVRFALTLPLFFMIMFPLCYITALHLPVPHDLPVAVVGAGAAAFIASAAPALAGKFTLVPVDTPQQATDMIFQQTVKAAYVTAPPGQSAHMLVAGADGRVMTQLVPTVFAPFAAQAGNTVQTVDVAPLAPGDGNGIGLMFFMLIVCIVGFMTANILGNAAYFLPMRTRVAISAGVAVLTPIVLFLFMGAWLQILQGTVGQIVAVIALGAVTSFTVGLATTALVAFLGKWALFPGMLVFVFLNIPSSNSAYPAEIVPPFFGWLSEWHLGAGFVDAVRAVLYLDGAGLGGHLLVIGLWFLAAVLLVGAAAWRKRAAAAGEADAGDEDGEGDEAGPAGAAASGAGPERVLLGRVHDHHGTPLPGAVVTLVDHRGTQTGRTSTTDEGGFRIDDLPTGAYTLIEAAPGHEPAARATVVDHHGGGGHGGRVGDIRLVAHEEEHRHRAAVATDGTVPPSAGSYGGS
;
A
#
# COMPACT_ATOMS: atom_id res chain seq x y z
N MET A 1 -44.91 30.75 -46.56
CA MET A 1 -44.90 30.98 -45.11
C MET A 1 -44.86 29.61 -44.44
N SER A 2 -43.79 28.84 -44.69
CA SER A 2 -43.62 27.49 -44.12
C SER A 2 -42.19 26.89 -44.18
N ASP A 3 -41.15 27.59 -44.67
CA ASP A 3 -39.85 26.94 -44.98
C ASP A 3 -38.64 27.48 -44.20
N ASP A 4 -38.84 28.35 -43.21
CA ASP A 4 -37.73 29.00 -42.47
C ASP A 4 -37.56 28.52 -41.02
N GLN A 5 -38.31 27.50 -40.57
CA GLN A 5 -38.26 27.05 -39.16
C GLN A 5 -37.45 25.77 -38.90
N ASP A 6 -36.97 25.08 -39.95
CA ASP A 6 -36.25 23.81 -39.78
C ASP A 6 -34.71 23.94 -39.80
N GLN A 7 -34.15 25.14 -40.06
CA GLN A 7 -32.69 25.36 -40.08
C GLN A 7 -32.09 25.88 -38.78
N GLU A 8 -32.88 26.36 -37.81
CA GLU A 8 -32.34 26.86 -36.54
C GLU A 8 -32.16 25.78 -35.45
N GLN A 9 -32.61 24.53 -35.67
CA GLN A 9 -32.56 23.49 -34.64
C GLN A 9 -31.30 22.61 -34.64
N ASP A 10 -30.44 22.69 -35.65
CA ASP A 10 -29.24 21.83 -35.76
C ASP A 10 -27.93 22.52 -35.32
N GLN A 11 -28.00 23.78 -34.87
CA GLN A 11 -26.82 24.56 -34.45
C GLN A 11 -26.47 24.44 -32.96
N ASP A 12 -27.34 23.82 -32.15
CA ASP A 12 -27.18 23.70 -30.69
C ASP A 12 -26.78 22.30 -30.22
N ARG A 13 -26.41 21.38 -31.13
CA ARG A 13 -25.81 20.11 -30.74
C ARG A 13 -24.38 20.37 -30.25
N PRO A 14 -24.03 20.04 -28.99
CA PRO A 14 -22.67 20.20 -28.51
C PRO A 14 -21.73 19.44 -29.43
N ALA A 15 -20.73 20.13 -29.96
CA ALA A 15 -19.71 19.55 -30.83
C ALA A 15 -19.16 18.27 -30.18
N ALA A 16 -19.16 17.17 -30.94
CA ALA A 16 -18.59 15.92 -30.47
C ALA A 16 -17.13 16.19 -30.03
N PRO A 17 -16.72 15.74 -28.83
CA PRO A 17 -15.39 16.03 -28.30
C PRO A 17 -14.33 15.59 -29.31
N GLY A 18 -13.34 16.46 -29.55
CA GLY A 18 -12.26 16.18 -30.48
C GLY A 18 -11.51 14.90 -30.09
N PRO A 19 -10.90 14.18 -31.05
CA PRO A 19 -10.23 12.91 -30.77
C PRO A 19 -9.10 13.14 -29.75
N GLY A 20 -9.30 12.72 -28.51
CA GLY A 20 -8.38 12.90 -27.38
C GLY A 20 -8.95 13.64 -26.17
N GLU A 21 -10.10 14.32 -26.28
CA GLU A 21 -10.75 14.92 -25.12
C GLU A 21 -11.59 13.90 -24.34
N LEU A 22 -11.23 13.66 -23.08
CA LEU A 22 -12.05 12.85 -22.18
C LEU A 22 -13.47 13.44 -22.10
N SER A 23 -14.49 12.59 -22.27
CA SER A 23 -15.88 13.00 -22.13
C SER A 23 -16.13 13.65 -20.75
N PRO A 24 -17.08 14.59 -20.63
CA PRO A 24 -17.40 15.25 -19.36
C PRO A 24 -17.77 14.28 -18.22
N GLU A 25 -18.26 13.09 -18.55
CA GLU A 25 -18.59 12.03 -17.58
C GLU A 25 -17.33 11.29 -17.10
N MET A 26 -16.39 10.98 -18.00
CA MET A 26 -15.09 10.39 -17.63
C MET A 26 -14.26 11.37 -16.79
N LYS A 27 -14.26 12.67 -17.15
CA LYS A 27 -13.66 13.74 -16.33
C LYS A 27 -14.28 13.77 -14.93
N ARG A 28 -15.61 13.73 -14.81
CA ARG A 28 -16.32 13.70 -13.52
C ARG A 28 -16.05 12.43 -12.70
N SER A 29 -15.99 11.25 -13.33
CA SER A 29 -15.67 9.98 -12.67
C SER A 29 -14.23 9.96 -12.12
N ASN A 30 -13.26 10.44 -12.90
CA ASN A 30 -11.86 10.52 -12.48
C ASN A 30 -11.67 11.54 -11.35
N VAL A 31 -12.36 12.68 -11.41
CA VAL A 31 -12.35 13.67 -10.32
C VAL A 31 -12.99 13.09 -9.04
N ARG A 32 -14.12 12.36 -9.14
CA ARG A 32 -14.72 11.68 -7.98
C ARG A 32 -13.79 10.66 -7.35
N PHE A 33 -13.12 9.85 -8.17
CA PHE A 33 -12.11 8.90 -7.68
C PHE A 33 -10.93 9.62 -7.01
N ALA A 34 -10.42 10.70 -7.63
CA ALA A 34 -9.34 11.50 -7.07
C ALA A 34 -9.73 12.15 -5.72
N LEU A 35 -10.96 12.65 -5.60
CA LEU A 35 -11.49 13.21 -4.34
C LEU A 35 -11.79 12.17 -3.27
N THR A 36 -11.89 10.88 -3.62
CA THR A 36 -12.08 9.81 -2.64
C THR A 36 -10.83 9.62 -1.78
N LEU A 37 -9.64 9.87 -2.34
CA LEU A 37 -8.38 9.74 -1.62
C LEU A 37 -8.28 10.70 -0.41
N PRO A 38 -8.36 12.04 -0.55
CA PRO A 38 -8.30 12.94 0.59
C PRO A 38 -9.44 12.71 1.59
N LEU A 39 -10.65 12.34 1.12
CA LEU A 39 -11.76 11.99 2.00
C LEU A 39 -11.44 10.76 2.86
N PHE A 40 -10.83 9.72 2.27
CA PHE A 40 -10.38 8.54 3.01
C PHE A 40 -9.37 8.93 4.09
N PHE A 41 -8.37 9.76 3.78
CA PHE A 41 -7.41 10.25 4.77
C PHE A 41 -8.08 11.08 5.88
N MET A 42 -9.03 11.94 5.52
CA MET A 42 -9.79 12.77 6.48
C MET A 42 -10.54 11.93 7.52
N ILE A 43 -11.02 10.74 7.14
CA ILE A 43 -11.74 9.84 8.05
C ILE A 43 -10.76 8.92 8.79
N MET A 44 -9.80 8.31 8.08
CA MET A 44 -8.93 7.28 8.65
C MET A 44 -7.92 7.81 9.66
N PHE A 45 -7.42 9.05 9.50
CA PHE A 45 -6.50 9.63 10.49
C PHE A 45 -7.16 9.80 11.86
N PRO A 46 -8.31 10.50 11.99
CA PRO A 46 -9.02 10.55 13.27
C PRO A 46 -9.38 9.16 13.79
N LEU A 47 -9.90 8.29 12.92
CA LEU A 47 -10.39 6.98 13.33
C LEU A 47 -9.27 6.08 13.87
N CYS A 48 -8.12 6.00 13.20
CA CYS A 48 -7.05 5.09 13.57
C CYS A 48 -6.03 5.73 14.54
N TYR A 49 -5.75 7.03 14.42
CA TYR A 49 -4.61 7.66 15.11
C TYR A 49 -5.09 8.45 16.32
N ILE A 50 -6.09 9.33 16.14
CA ILE A 50 -6.62 10.10 17.27
C ILE A 50 -7.26 9.13 18.26
N THR A 51 -8.16 8.26 17.82
CA THR A 51 -8.81 7.26 18.70
C THR A 51 -7.78 6.42 19.47
N ALA A 52 -6.70 5.99 18.82
CA ALA A 52 -5.72 5.11 19.45
C ALA A 52 -4.73 5.83 20.37
N LEU A 53 -4.30 7.05 20.02
CA LEU A 53 -3.09 7.66 20.60
C LEU A 53 -3.37 8.90 21.46
N HIS A 54 -4.58 9.47 21.43
CA HIS A 54 -4.89 10.72 22.14
C HIS A 54 -4.90 10.61 23.68
N LEU A 55 -5.27 9.45 24.22
CA LEU A 55 -5.40 9.20 25.66
C LEU A 55 -4.92 7.78 25.99
N PRO A 56 -3.61 7.56 26.20
CA PRO A 56 -3.11 6.27 26.64
C PRO A 56 -3.55 5.99 28.09
N VAL A 57 -4.37 4.97 28.26
CA VAL A 57 -4.88 4.53 29.58
C VAL A 57 -4.45 3.07 29.78
N PRO A 58 -3.73 2.75 30.86
CA PRO A 58 -3.38 1.36 31.17
C PRO A 58 -4.63 0.51 31.39
N HIS A 59 -4.65 -0.69 30.81
CA HIS A 59 -5.67 -1.71 31.03
C HIS A 59 -5.00 -2.94 31.64
N ASP A 60 -5.25 -3.18 32.92
CA ASP A 60 -4.74 -4.34 33.69
C ASP A 60 -3.21 -4.58 33.57
N LEU A 61 -2.43 -3.52 33.36
CA LEU A 61 -0.99 -3.58 33.09
C LEU A 61 -0.24 -4.30 34.23
N PRO A 62 0.42 -5.44 33.97
CA PRO A 62 1.09 -6.21 35.02
C PRO A 62 2.35 -5.48 35.50
N VAL A 63 2.41 -5.19 36.81
CA VAL A 63 3.56 -4.55 37.47
C VAL A 63 4.00 -5.41 38.65
N ALA A 64 5.25 -5.85 38.62
CA ALA A 64 5.84 -6.58 39.74
C ALA A 64 6.04 -5.63 40.94
N VAL A 65 5.80 -6.10 42.16
CA VAL A 65 6.13 -5.38 43.39
C VAL A 65 7.10 -6.24 44.17
N VAL A 66 8.30 -5.70 44.39
CA VAL A 66 9.46 -6.46 44.83
C VAL A 66 9.86 -6.11 46.25
N GLY A 67 10.17 -7.13 47.04
CA GLY A 67 10.81 -7.01 48.36
C GLY A 67 9.85 -7.15 49.54
N ALA A 68 10.39 -7.08 50.76
CA ALA A 68 9.66 -7.38 51.99
C ALA A 68 8.44 -6.48 52.24
N GLY A 69 8.40 -5.27 51.66
CA GLY A 69 7.26 -4.35 51.74
C GLY A 69 6.16 -4.61 50.71
N ALA A 70 6.34 -5.57 49.80
CA ALA A 70 5.45 -5.75 48.65
C ALA A 70 4.01 -6.01 49.03
N ALA A 71 3.76 -6.93 49.97
CA ALA A 71 2.39 -7.27 50.39
C ALA A 71 1.65 -6.06 51.00
N ALA A 72 2.34 -5.27 51.83
CA ALA A 72 1.77 -4.08 52.45
C ALA A 72 1.48 -2.98 51.41
N PHE A 73 2.40 -2.78 50.46
CA PHE A 73 2.22 -1.85 49.35
C PHE A 73 1.04 -2.25 48.45
N ILE A 74 0.95 -3.53 48.07
CA ILE A 74 -0.15 -4.03 47.25
C ILE A 74 -1.49 -3.81 47.95
N ALA A 75 -1.58 -4.12 49.25
CA ALA A 75 -2.80 -3.94 50.02
C ALA A 75 -3.28 -2.47 50.05
N SER A 76 -2.36 -1.49 50.05
CA SER A 76 -2.71 -0.06 50.06
C SER A 76 -2.97 0.50 48.65
N ALA A 77 -2.20 0.08 47.64
CA ALA A 77 -2.25 0.67 46.30
C ALA A 77 -3.27 -0.01 45.37
N ALA A 78 -3.49 -1.33 45.52
CA ALA A 78 -4.34 -2.10 44.59
C ALA A 78 -5.76 -1.54 44.41
N PRO A 79 -6.49 -1.08 45.45
CA PRO A 79 -7.83 -0.52 45.26
C PRO A 79 -7.86 0.72 44.36
N ALA A 80 -6.83 1.57 44.42
CA ALA A 80 -6.72 2.79 43.63
C ALA A 80 -6.22 2.52 42.19
N LEU A 81 -5.55 1.38 41.98
CA LEU A 81 -4.98 0.98 40.70
C LEU A 81 -5.82 -0.07 39.95
N ALA A 82 -6.90 -0.54 40.55
CA ALA A 82 -7.79 -1.56 39.99
C ALA A 82 -8.28 -1.20 38.57
N GLY A 83 -8.25 -2.19 37.67
CA GLY A 83 -8.59 -2.05 36.24
C GLY A 83 -7.51 -1.37 35.40
N LYS A 84 -6.50 -0.72 36.01
CA LYS A 84 -5.39 -0.07 35.30
C LYS A 84 -4.10 -0.85 35.42
N PHE A 85 -3.80 -1.38 36.61
CA PHE A 85 -2.60 -2.14 36.88
C PHE A 85 -2.92 -3.40 37.68
N THR A 86 -2.27 -4.49 37.30
CA THR A 86 -2.28 -5.76 38.03
C THR A 86 -0.98 -5.88 38.81
N LEU A 87 -1.04 -5.83 40.14
CA LEU A 87 0.16 -5.92 40.96
C LEU A 87 0.53 -7.38 41.25
N VAL A 88 1.76 -7.76 40.89
CA VAL A 88 2.27 -9.14 41.06
C VAL A 88 3.36 -9.14 42.14
N PRO A 89 3.20 -9.82 43.28
CA PRO A 89 4.26 -9.91 44.28
C PRO A 89 5.43 -10.74 43.76
N VAL A 90 6.65 -10.23 43.94
CA VAL A 90 7.89 -10.87 43.50
C VAL A 90 8.95 -10.75 44.60
N ASP A 91 9.78 -11.78 44.77
CA ASP A 91 10.71 -11.83 45.89
C ASP A 91 11.96 -10.96 45.67
N THR A 92 12.50 -10.97 44.43
CA THR A 92 13.80 -10.35 44.13
C THR A 92 13.78 -9.41 42.92
N PRO A 93 14.63 -8.36 42.90
CA PRO A 93 14.74 -7.47 41.73
C PRO A 93 15.21 -8.18 40.46
N GLN A 94 16.04 -9.22 40.61
CA GLN A 94 16.51 -10.01 39.48
C GLN A 94 15.35 -10.79 38.84
N GLN A 95 14.53 -11.47 39.63
CA GLN A 95 13.35 -12.16 39.12
C GLN A 95 12.40 -11.20 38.41
N ALA A 96 12.20 -10.00 38.95
CA ALA A 96 11.37 -8.99 38.30
C ALA A 96 11.97 -8.50 36.98
N THR A 97 13.30 -8.34 36.91
CA THR A 97 14.00 -8.03 35.66
C THR A 97 13.78 -9.14 34.64
N ASP A 98 13.99 -10.41 35.01
CA ASP A 98 13.79 -11.55 34.11
C ASP A 98 12.33 -11.61 33.61
N MET A 99 11.34 -11.31 34.47
CA MET A 99 9.93 -11.22 34.10
C MET A 99 9.64 -10.07 33.11
N ILE A 100 10.36 -8.95 33.19
CA ILE A 100 10.29 -7.84 32.21
C ILE A 100 10.85 -8.30 30.86
N PHE A 101 12.01 -8.96 30.84
CA PHE A 101 12.61 -9.48 29.60
C PHE A 101 11.76 -10.55 28.93
N GLN A 102 11.05 -11.36 29.73
CA GLN A 102 10.07 -12.34 29.26
C GLN A 102 8.70 -11.71 28.92
N GLN A 103 8.55 -10.39 29.08
CA GLN A 103 7.31 -9.63 28.86
C GLN A 103 6.09 -10.13 29.66
N THR A 104 6.32 -10.81 30.79
CA THR A 104 5.25 -11.25 31.71
C THR A 104 4.77 -10.14 32.64
N VAL A 105 5.63 -9.15 32.90
CA VAL A 105 5.30 -7.87 33.53
C VAL A 105 5.93 -6.75 32.71
N LYS A 106 5.36 -5.54 32.80
CA LYS A 106 5.81 -4.37 32.01
C LYS A 106 6.72 -3.43 32.79
N ALA A 107 6.65 -3.49 34.12
CA ALA A 107 7.49 -2.73 35.03
C ALA A 107 7.60 -3.46 36.38
N ALA A 108 8.54 -3.03 37.21
CA ALA A 108 8.64 -3.50 38.59
C ALA A 108 8.91 -2.38 39.58
N TYR A 109 8.13 -2.30 40.64
CA TYR A 109 8.35 -1.41 41.77
C TYR A 109 9.13 -2.15 42.87
N VAL A 110 10.39 -1.78 43.08
CA VAL A 110 11.24 -2.30 44.15
C VAL A 110 11.04 -1.45 45.40
N THR A 111 10.41 -2.06 46.40
CA THR A 111 10.14 -1.42 47.68
C THR A 111 11.44 -1.13 48.43
N ALA A 112 11.45 -0.02 49.17
CA ALA A 112 12.55 0.38 50.02
C ALA A 112 12.06 0.72 51.43
N PRO A 113 12.90 0.60 52.47
CA PRO A 113 12.59 1.10 53.81
C PRO A 113 12.29 2.61 53.79
N PRO A 114 11.45 3.12 54.71
CA PRO A 114 11.10 4.55 54.75
C PRO A 114 12.34 5.46 54.78
N GLY A 115 12.32 6.54 54.00
CA GLY A 115 13.42 7.50 53.88
C GLY A 115 14.51 7.10 52.89
N GLN A 116 14.34 5.99 52.16
CA GLN A 116 15.24 5.58 51.07
C GLN A 116 14.59 5.79 49.70
N SER A 117 15.38 5.57 48.64
CA SER A 117 14.88 5.59 47.27
C SER A 117 14.33 4.22 46.89
N ALA A 118 13.05 4.17 46.55
CA ALA A 118 12.45 3.02 45.87
C ALA A 118 12.81 3.09 44.38
N HIS A 119 12.95 1.93 43.73
CA HIS A 119 13.31 1.87 42.31
C HIS A 119 12.11 1.42 41.47
N MET A 120 11.89 2.07 40.34
CA MET A 120 10.97 1.62 39.30
C MET A 120 11.79 1.06 38.14
N LEU A 121 11.81 -0.27 37.99
CA LEU A 121 12.41 -0.94 36.86
C LEU A 121 11.45 -0.87 35.67
N VAL A 122 11.93 -0.37 34.54
CA VAL A 122 11.17 -0.22 33.29
C VAL A 122 12.03 -0.66 32.11
N ALA A 123 11.41 -0.97 30.97
CA ALA A 123 12.10 -1.27 29.72
C ALA A 123 11.78 -0.20 28.67
N GLY A 124 12.72 0.71 28.39
CA GLY A 124 12.56 1.74 27.36
C GLY A 124 12.31 1.14 25.97
N ALA A 125 12.95 0.00 25.68
CA ALA A 125 12.76 -0.76 24.44
C ALA A 125 11.34 -1.33 24.26
N ASP A 126 10.58 -1.51 25.34
CA ASP A 126 9.19 -1.99 25.33
C ASP A 126 8.17 -0.84 25.29
N GLY A 127 8.61 0.41 25.09
CA GLY A 127 7.73 1.56 24.90
C GLY A 127 8.09 2.72 25.83
N ARG A 128 8.64 3.81 25.26
CA ARG A 128 9.14 4.97 26.01
C ARG A 128 8.07 5.68 26.83
N VAL A 129 6.80 5.59 26.43
CA VAL A 129 5.69 6.18 27.20
C VAL A 129 5.58 5.54 28.59
N MET A 130 5.90 4.25 28.74
CA MET A 130 5.82 3.54 30.02
C MET A 130 6.89 3.96 31.02
N THR A 131 8.06 4.36 30.54
CA THR A 131 9.14 4.84 31.42
C THR A 131 8.80 6.16 32.10
N GLN A 132 7.75 6.86 31.67
CA GLN A 132 7.24 8.09 32.28
C GLN A 132 5.91 7.86 33.01
N LEU A 133 5.00 7.12 32.40
CA LEU A 133 3.66 6.88 32.95
C LEU A 133 3.70 6.12 34.27
N VAL A 134 4.40 4.99 34.32
CA VAL A 134 4.38 4.10 35.49
C VAL A 134 5.02 4.77 36.72
N PRO A 135 6.22 5.39 36.64
CA PRO A 135 6.76 6.14 37.78
C PRO A 135 5.84 7.26 38.27
N THR A 136 5.19 7.99 37.35
CA THR A 136 4.27 9.10 37.69
C THR A 136 3.05 8.60 38.48
N VAL A 137 2.48 7.46 38.09
CA VAL A 137 1.33 6.86 38.79
C VAL A 137 1.74 6.31 40.17
N PHE A 138 2.94 5.75 40.30
CA PHE A 138 3.41 5.13 41.54
C PHE A 138 4.01 6.12 42.54
N ALA A 139 4.46 7.29 42.09
CA ALA A 139 5.10 8.30 42.92
C ALA A 139 4.26 8.74 44.15
N PRO A 140 2.94 8.99 44.05
CA PRO A 140 2.12 9.32 45.23
C PRO A 140 2.09 8.22 46.28
N PHE A 141 2.08 6.94 45.87
CA PHE A 141 2.07 5.80 46.80
C PHE A 141 3.45 5.61 47.46
N ALA A 142 4.53 5.79 46.70
CA ALA A 142 5.88 5.78 47.25
C ALA A 142 6.07 6.91 48.28
N ALA A 143 5.55 8.11 48.00
CA ALA A 143 5.60 9.24 48.92
C ALA A 143 4.83 8.97 50.23
N GLN A 144 3.69 8.28 50.18
CA GLN A 144 2.96 7.84 51.37
C GLN A 144 3.77 6.86 52.23
N ALA A 145 4.64 6.04 51.60
CA ALA A 145 5.58 5.16 52.29
C ALA A 145 6.88 5.87 52.74
N GLY A 146 7.00 7.19 52.52
CA GLY A 146 8.18 7.97 52.86
C GLY A 146 9.36 7.81 51.89
N ASN A 147 9.11 7.34 50.67
CA ASN A 147 10.13 7.05 49.66
C ASN A 147 10.03 7.98 48.46
N THR A 148 11.15 8.20 47.78
CA THR A 148 11.20 8.78 46.42
C THR A 148 11.33 7.66 45.39
N VAL A 149 10.76 7.84 44.20
CA VAL A 149 10.86 6.86 43.11
C VAL A 149 11.99 7.26 42.17
N GLN A 150 12.95 6.37 41.97
CA GLN A 150 13.98 6.49 40.94
C GLN A 150 13.73 5.48 39.82
N THR A 151 13.74 5.93 38.58
CA THR A 151 13.56 5.05 37.42
C THR A 151 14.89 4.42 37.01
N VAL A 152 14.88 3.10 36.83
CA VAL A 152 16.00 2.32 36.28
C VAL A 152 15.51 1.65 35.01
N ASP A 153 16.13 2.01 33.88
CA ASP A 153 15.83 1.40 32.59
C ASP A 153 16.69 0.14 32.41
N VAL A 154 16.06 -1.04 32.51
CA VAL A 154 16.75 -2.34 32.40
C VAL A 154 16.98 -2.77 30.95
N ALA A 155 16.29 -2.14 30.00
CA ALA A 155 16.43 -2.37 28.56
C ALA A 155 16.40 -1.03 27.81
N PRO A 156 17.49 -0.24 27.91
CA PRO A 156 17.55 1.09 27.33
C PRO A 156 17.55 1.05 25.80
N LEU A 157 16.90 2.05 25.20
CA LEU A 157 16.92 2.27 23.75
C LEU A 157 18.31 2.68 23.27
N ALA A 158 18.55 2.52 21.96
CA ALA A 158 19.76 3.01 21.34
C ALA A 158 19.88 4.55 21.51
N PRO A 159 21.09 5.12 21.62
CA PRO A 159 21.27 6.55 21.85
C PRO A 159 20.60 7.46 20.81
N GLY A 160 20.49 6.98 19.56
CA GLY A 160 19.83 7.70 18.47
C GLY A 160 18.31 7.65 18.50
N ASP A 161 17.69 6.81 19.34
CA ASP A 161 16.23 6.62 19.43
C ASP A 161 15.67 7.09 20.77
N GLY A 162 15.96 8.33 21.16
CA GLY A 162 15.57 8.86 22.48
C GLY A 162 14.06 8.84 22.78
N ASN A 163 13.22 8.80 21.74
CA ASN A 163 11.76 8.74 21.86
C ASN A 163 11.18 7.32 21.65
N GLY A 164 11.98 6.33 21.25
CA GLY A 164 11.51 4.96 20.99
C GLY A 164 10.55 4.84 19.81
N ILE A 165 10.70 5.71 18.80
CA ILE A 165 9.82 5.75 17.62
C ILE A 165 10.54 5.30 16.35
N GLY A 166 11.85 5.01 16.41
CA GLY A 166 12.62 4.56 15.25
C GLY A 166 12.05 3.29 14.63
N LEU A 167 11.77 2.28 15.45
CA LEU A 167 11.24 1.00 14.97
C LEU A 167 9.84 1.14 14.33
N MET A 168 9.03 2.09 14.81
CA MET A 168 7.73 2.44 14.22
C MET A 168 7.88 2.85 12.75
N PHE A 169 8.81 3.77 12.48
CA PHE A 169 9.04 4.28 11.13
C PHE A 169 9.72 3.26 10.23
N PHE A 170 10.62 2.43 10.78
CA PHE A 170 11.19 1.32 10.02
C PHE A 170 10.09 0.39 9.50
N MET A 171 9.19 -0.07 10.38
CA MET A 171 8.03 -0.90 10.02
C MET A 171 7.16 -0.20 8.98
N LEU A 172 6.83 1.08 9.18
CA LEU A 172 5.97 1.83 8.29
C LEU A 172 6.57 1.93 6.88
N ILE A 173 7.87 2.24 6.77
CA ILE A 173 8.54 2.36 5.47
C ILE A 173 8.62 1.00 4.76
N VAL A 174 8.97 -0.06 5.48
CA VAL A 174 8.98 -1.44 4.95
C VAL A 174 7.62 -1.81 4.34
N CYS A 175 6.52 -1.48 5.03
CA CYS A 175 5.16 -1.76 4.56
C CYS A 175 4.76 -0.85 3.39
N ILE A 176 5.00 0.46 3.49
CA ILE A 176 4.66 1.43 2.44
C ILE A 176 5.39 1.09 1.14
N VAL A 177 6.69 0.78 1.19
CA VAL A 177 7.45 0.47 -0.03
C VAL A 177 6.93 -0.81 -0.68
N GLY A 178 6.69 -1.87 0.10
CA GLY A 178 6.11 -3.12 -0.43
C GLY A 178 4.73 -2.89 -1.07
N PHE A 179 3.88 -2.12 -0.38
CA PHE A 179 2.54 -1.74 -0.85
C PHE A 179 2.59 -0.88 -2.14
N MET A 180 3.44 0.15 -2.17
CA MET A 180 3.56 1.05 -3.32
C MET A 180 4.16 0.33 -4.53
N THR A 181 5.20 -0.46 -4.35
CA THR A 181 5.79 -1.25 -5.44
C THR A 181 4.75 -2.16 -6.09
N ALA A 182 3.96 -2.89 -5.29
CA ALA A 182 2.92 -3.76 -5.83
C ALA A 182 1.79 -2.99 -6.54
N ASN A 183 1.37 -1.83 -6.03
CA ASN A 183 0.37 -0.99 -6.68
C ASN A 183 0.86 -0.44 -8.04
N ILE A 184 2.08 0.10 -8.09
CA ILE A 184 2.67 0.64 -9.32
C ILE A 184 2.80 -0.47 -10.35
N LEU A 185 3.33 -1.62 -9.94
CA LEU A 185 3.52 -2.75 -10.82
C LEU A 185 2.19 -3.37 -11.28
N GLY A 186 1.18 -3.31 -10.41
CA GLY A 186 -0.22 -3.66 -10.65
C GLY A 186 -0.88 -2.84 -11.75
N ASN A 187 -0.71 -1.52 -11.70
CA ASN A 187 -1.49 -0.59 -12.49
C ASN A 187 -0.72 -0.04 -13.71
N ALA A 188 0.57 0.23 -13.57
CA ALA A 188 1.39 0.89 -14.60
C ALA A 188 2.29 -0.07 -15.39
N ALA A 189 2.60 -1.25 -14.84
CA ALA A 189 3.51 -2.22 -15.47
C ALA A 189 2.84 -3.57 -15.75
N TYR A 190 1.54 -3.55 -16.06
CA TYR A 190 0.75 -4.77 -16.31
C TYR A 190 1.25 -5.58 -17.50
N PHE A 191 1.95 -4.94 -18.45
CA PHE A 191 2.57 -5.54 -19.62
C PHE A 191 3.79 -6.42 -19.29
N LEU A 192 4.39 -6.28 -18.11
CA LEU A 192 5.51 -7.13 -17.70
C LEU A 192 5.02 -8.52 -17.30
N PRO A 193 5.75 -9.60 -17.65
CA PRO A 193 5.38 -10.94 -17.23
C PRO A 193 5.45 -11.05 -15.70
N MET A 194 4.55 -11.86 -15.13
CA MET A 194 4.40 -12.00 -13.67
C MET A 194 5.70 -12.36 -12.95
N ARG A 195 6.59 -13.15 -13.59
CA ARG A 195 7.89 -13.52 -13.02
C ARG A 195 8.80 -12.30 -12.82
N THR A 196 8.89 -11.42 -13.80
CA THR A 196 9.67 -10.17 -13.71
C THR A 196 9.08 -9.26 -12.65
N ARG A 197 7.76 -9.19 -12.58
CA ARG A 197 7.07 -8.39 -11.57
C ARG A 197 7.41 -8.87 -10.15
N VAL A 198 7.33 -10.18 -9.90
CA VAL A 198 7.71 -10.78 -8.62
C VAL A 198 9.21 -10.56 -8.32
N ALA A 199 10.08 -10.68 -9.32
CA ALA A 199 11.51 -10.46 -9.16
C ALA A 199 11.84 -9.01 -8.76
N ILE A 200 11.20 -8.01 -9.40
CA ILE A 200 11.33 -6.60 -9.03
C ILE A 200 10.84 -6.40 -7.59
N SER A 201 9.67 -6.95 -7.24
CA SER A 201 9.12 -6.83 -5.89
C SER A 201 10.04 -7.45 -4.84
N ALA A 202 10.66 -8.59 -5.12
CA ALA A 202 11.62 -9.24 -4.22
C ALA A 202 12.91 -8.41 -4.07
N GLY A 203 13.44 -7.87 -5.17
CA GLY A 203 14.62 -7.00 -5.15
C GLY A 203 14.39 -5.73 -4.34
N VAL A 204 13.26 -5.04 -4.55
CA VAL A 204 12.90 -3.85 -3.77
C VAL A 204 12.67 -4.20 -2.30
N ALA A 205 12.02 -5.33 -2.02
CA ALA A 205 11.79 -5.79 -0.65
C ALA A 205 13.10 -6.02 0.13
N VAL A 206 14.15 -6.54 -0.53
CA VAL A 206 15.48 -6.71 0.09
C VAL A 206 16.23 -5.38 0.20
N LEU A 207 16.17 -4.54 -0.82
CA LEU A 207 16.88 -3.25 -0.84
C LEU A 207 16.36 -2.30 0.24
N THR A 208 15.05 -2.29 0.49
CA THR A 208 14.38 -1.38 1.44
C THR A 208 14.98 -1.43 2.85
N PRO A 209 15.02 -2.56 3.56
CA PRO A 209 15.59 -2.64 4.90
C PRO A 209 17.11 -2.43 4.92
N ILE A 210 17.83 -2.70 3.82
CA ILE A 210 19.26 -2.39 3.71
C ILE A 210 19.47 -0.87 3.73
N VAL A 211 18.73 -0.13 2.90
CA VAL A 211 18.80 1.34 2.85
C VAL A 211 18.37 1.93 4.19
N LEU A 212 17.32 1.39 4.81
CA LEU A 212 16.88 1.80 6.15
C LEU A 212 17.96 1.53 7.20
N PHE A 213 18.66 0.41 7.16
CA PHE A 213 19.77 0.15 8.08
C PHE A 213 20.94 1.13 7.88
N LEU A 214 21.28 1.48 6.63
CA LEU A 214 22.33 2.49 6.39
C LEU A 214 21.96 3.86 6.98
N PHE A 215 20.69 4.24 6.88
CA PHE A 215 20.22 5.52 7.40
C PHE A 215 20.03 5.48 8.93
N MET A 216 19.26 4.52 9.42
CA MET A 216 18.84 4.45 10.82
C MET A 216 19.92 3.82 11.71
N GLY A 217 20.64 2.82 11.23
CA GLY A 217 21.74 2.19 11.95
C GLY A 217 23.03 2.99 11.84
N ALA A 218 23.59 3.09 10.62
CA ALA A 218 24.92 3.66 10.44
C ALA A 218 24.97 5.18 10.66
N TRP A 219 23.98 5.94 10.15
CA TRP A 219 23.99 7.40 10.30
C TRP A 219 23.34 7.89 11.60
N LEU A 220 22.09 7.52 11.87
CA LEU A 220 21.32 8.06 13.00
C LEU A 220 21.53 7.32 14.32
N GLN A 221 22.20 6.17 14.32
CA GLN A 221 22.46 5.37 15.52
C GLN A 221 21.18 4.89 16.27
N ILE A 222 20.08 4.71 15.55
CA ILE A 222 18.79 4.20 16.02
C ILE A 222 18.79 2.67 16.10
N LEU A 223 19.35 1.99 15.09
CA LEU A 223 19.40 0.53 15.02
C LEU A 223 20.81 0.02 15.30
N GLN A 224 21.03 -0.45 16.53
CA GLN A 224 22.31 -0.97 17.01
C GLN A 224 22.19 -2.45 17.38
N GLY A 225 23.23 -3.23 17.08
CA GLY A 225 23.27 -4.65 17.40
C GLY A 225 24.52 -5.31 16.81
N THR A 226 24.71 -6.58 17.14
CA THR A 226 25.73 -7.43 16.51
C THR A 226 25.43 -7.61 15.01
N VAL A 227 26.44 -7.98 14.23
CA VAL A 227 26.27 -8.26 12.79
C VAL A 227 25.14 -9.28 12.54
N GLY A 228 25.06 -10.33 13.36
CA GLY A 228 24.00 -11.33 13.25
C GLY A 228 22.60 -10.76 13.51
N GLN A 229 22.45 -9.94 14.54
CA GLN A 229 21.18 -9.26 14.85
C GLN A 229 20.74 -8.33 13.71
N ILE A 230 21.66 -7.52 13.17
CA ILE A 230 21.36 -6.61 12.06
C ILE A 230 20.96 -7.38 10.80
N VAL A 231 21.66 -8.47 10.47
CA VAL A 231 21.28 -9.34 9.33
C VAL A 231 19.88 -9.92 9.54
N ALA A 232 19.54 -10.34 10.76
CA ALA A 232 18.20 -10.82 11.08
C ALA A 232 17.12 -9.72 10.93
N VAL A 233 17.38 -8.49 11.38
CA VAL A 233 16.46 -7.34 11.19
C VAL A 233 16.26 -7.04 9.70
N ILE A 234 17.33 -7.07 8.90
CA ILE A 234 17.24 -6.87 7.45
C ILE A 234 16.40 -7.98 6.80
N ALA A 235 16.61 -9.23 7.19
CA ALA A 235 15.84 -10.36 6.68
C ALA A 235 14.35 -10.27 7.06
N LEU A 236 14.04 -9.91 8.32
CA LEU A 236 12.67 -9.67 8.79
C LEU A 236 11.99 -8.55 8.00
N GLY A 237 12.70 -7.44 7.77
CA GLY A 237 12.20 -6.33 6.97
C GLY A 237 11.94 -6.73 5.52
N ALA A 238 12.81 -7.56 4.94
CA ALA A 238 12.66 -8.02 3.56
C ALA A 238 11.46 -8.96 3.40
N VAL A 239 11.30 -9.93 4.29
CA VAL A 239 10.15 -10.85 4.29
C VAL A 239 8.85 -10.07 4.49
N THR A 240 8.84 -9.11 5.42
CA THR A 240 7.66 -8.27 5.69
C THR A 240 7.29 -7.42 4.49
N SER A 241 8.25 -6.70 3.89
CA SER A 241 8.03 -5.88 2.69
C SER A 241 7.49 -6.71 1.52
N PHE A 242 8.10 -7.89 1.30
CA PHE A 242 7.68 -8.80 0.24
C PHE A 242 6.27 -9.36 0.50
N THR A 243 5.96 -9.71 1.75
CA THR A 243 4.63 -10.16 2.17
C THR A 243 3.56 -9.10 1.87
N VAL A 244 3.82 -7.84 2.22
CA VAL A 244 2.94 -6.72 1.89
C VAL A 244 2.77 -6.57 0.37
N GLY A 245 3.86 -6.70 -0.39
CA GLY A 245 3.82 -6.65 -1.85
C GLY A 245 2.96 -7.77 -2.47
N LEU A 246 3.07 -9.00 -1.97
CA LEU A 246 2.24 -10.13 -2.40
C LEU A 246 0.76 -9.92 -2.05
N ALA A 247 0.48 -9.54 -0.81
CA ALA A 247 -0.89 -9.29 -0.35
C ALA A 247 -1.54 -8.16 -1.15
N THR A 248 -0.79 -7.09 -1.43
CA THR A 248 -1.24 -5.98 -2.27
C THR A 248 -1.45 -6.42 -3.71
N THR A 249 -0.57 -7.26 -4.26
CA THR A 249 -0.75 -7.83 -5.61
C THR A 249 -2.04 -8.65 -5.69
N ALA A 250 -2.36 -9.43 -4.66
CA ALA A 250 -3.63 -10.14 -4.59
C ALA A 250 -4.82 -9.17 -4.51
N LEU A 251 -4.76 -8.15 -3.65
CA LEU A 251 -5.80 -7.13 -3.55
C LEU A 251 -6.06 -6.46 -4.91
N VAL A 252 -5.01 -6.07 -5.63
CA VAL A 252 -5.13 -5.49 -6.99
C VAL A 252 -5.80 -6.48 -7.95
N ALA A 253 -5.47 -7.77 -7.85
CA ALA A 253 -6.08 -8.78 -8.70
C ALA A 253 -7.59 -8.98 -8.45
N PHE A 254 -8.08 -8.76 -7.23
CA PHE A 254 -9.50 -8.93 -6.88
C PHE A 254 -10.31 -7.62 -6.95
N LEU A 255 -9.73 -6.50 -6.54
CA LEU A 255 -10.41 -5.20 -6.38
C LEU A 255 -10.02 -4.17 -7.45
N GLY A 256 -9.03 -4.46 -8.29
CA GLY A 256 -8.53 -3.53 -9.30
C GLY A 256 -8.04 -2.22 -8.68
N LYS A 257 -8.44 -1.08 -9.27
CA LYS A 257 -8.07 0.26 -8.80
C LYS A 257 -8.49 0.57 -7.35
N TRP A 258 -9.47 -0.15 -6.81
CA TRP A 258 -9.94 0.04 -5.43
C TRP A 258 -9.05 -0.62 -4.38
N ALA A 259 -8.11 -1.48 -4.79
CA ALA A 259 -7.17 -2.16 -3.90
C ALA A 259 -6.30 -1.21 -3.06
N LEU A 260 -6.11 0.02 -3.54
CA LEU A 260 -5.36 1.07 -2.84
C LEU A 260 -5.91 1.30 -1.42
N PHE A 261 -7.23 1.42 -1.26
CA PHE A 261 -7.85 1.79 0.02
C PHE A 261 -7.75 0.71 1.10
N PRO A 262 -8.17 -0.55 0.89
CA PRO A 262 -8.01 -1.59 1.90
C PRO A 262 -6.54 -1.93 2.15
N GLY A 263 -5.67 -1.88 1.13
CA GLY A 263 -4.24 -2.06 1.33
C GLY A 263 -3.63 -0.96 2.20
N MET A 264 -4.03 0.30 1.99
CA MET A 264 -3.60 1.42 2.82
C MET A 264 -4.18 1.36 4.23
N LEU A 265 -5.44 0.93 4.38
CA LEU A 265 -6.02 0.69 5.70
C LEU A 265 -5.20 -0.35 6.48
N VAL A 266 -4.97 -1.52 5.88
CA VAL A 266 -4.29 -2.64 6.54
C VAL A 266 -2.81 -2.35 6.75
N PHE A 267 -2.08 -1.94 5.72
CA PHE A 267 -0.60 -1.85 5.77
C PHE A 267 -0.06 -0.47 6.13
N VAL A 268 -0.90 0.54 6.28
CA VAL A 268 -0.47 1.90 6.66
C VAL A 268 -1.20 2.37 7.92
N PHE A 269 -2.54 2.48 7.87
CA PHE A 269 -3.29 3.11 8.95
C PHE A 269 -3.39 2.27 10.22
N LEU A 270 -3.67 0.98 10.09
CA LEU A 270 -3.78 0.07 11.24
C LEU A 270 -2.42 -0.26 11.86
N ASN A 271 -1.36 -0.09 11.08
CA ASN A 271 -0.02 -0.50 11.46
C ASN A 271 0.52 0.29 12.67
N ILE A 272 0.40 1.62 12.69
CA ILE A 272 0.87 2.43 13.84
C ILE A 272 0.17 2.04 15.15
N PRO A 273 -1.17 2.10 15.26
CA PRO A 273 -1.84 1.87 16.54
C PRO A 273 -1.76 0.42 17.03
N SER A 274 -1.54 -0.56 16.14
CA SER A 274 -1.38 -1.97 16.54
C SER A 274 0.08 -2.43 16.60
N SER A 275 1.07 -1.60 16.25
CA SER A 275 2.48 -2.04 16.10
C SER A 275 3.16 -2.45 17.40
N ASN A 276 2.57 -2.18 18.56
CA ASN A 276 3.20 -2.35 19.87
C ASN A 276 4.52 -1.55 20.04
N SER A 277 4.85 -0.58 19.16
CA SER A 277 6.18 0.03 19.12
C SER A 277 6.35 1.17 20.15
N ALA A 278 5.69 2.31 19.91
CA ALA A 278 5.80 3.50 20.76
C ALA A 278 4.82 3.43 21.93
N TYR A 279 3.68 2.79 21.69
CA TYR A 279 2.60 2.56 22.64
C TYR A 279 2.38 1.06 22.76
N PRO A 280 2.61 0.47 23.94
CA PRO A 280 2.29 -0.92 24.19
C PRO A 280 0.81 -1.25 23.98
N ALA A 281 0.52 -2.50 23.64
CA ALA A 281 -0.83 -3.01 23.43
C ALA A 281 -1.78 -2.74 24.62
N GLU A 282 -1.24 -2.67 25.84
CA GLU A 282 -2.00 -2.52 27.08
C GLU A 282 -2.47 -1.09 27.35
N ILE A 283 -1.94 -0.09 26.63
CA ILE A 283 -2.29 1.33 26.84
C ILE A 283 -3.10 1.94 25.69
N VAL A 284 -3.23 1.21 24.59
CA VAL A 284 -4.10 1.58 23.47
C VAL A 284 -5.50 0.99 23.68
N PRO A 285 -6.54 1.48 22.97
CA PRO A 285 -7.87 0.90 23.05
C PRO A 285 -7.88 -0.61 22.75
N PRO A 286 -8.76 -1.41 23.38
CA PRO A 286 -8.75 -2.88 23.30
C PRO A 286 -8.77 -3.45 21.88
N PHE A 287 -9.43 -2.77 20.93
CA PHE A 287 -9.44 -3.16 19.53
C PHE A 287 -8.03 -3.20 18.92
N PHE A 288 -7.19 -2.19 19.20
CA PHE A 288 -5.83 -2.13 18.68
C PHE A 288 -4.90 -3.07 19.46
N GLY A 289 -5.14 -3.27 20.75
CA GLY A 289 -4.48 -4.30 21.56
C GLY A 289 -4.71 -5.69 20.98
N TRP A 290 -5.96 -6.07 20.73
CA TRP A 290 -6.31 -7.32 20.05
C TRP A 290 -5.68 -7.42 18.66
N LEU A 291 -5.70 -6.33 17.89
CA LEU A 291 -5.10 -6.33 16.55
C LEU A 291 -3.59 -6.57 16.60
N SER A 292 -2.90 -6.06 17.63
CA SER A 292 -1.44 -6.19 17.78
C SER A 292 -0.96 -7.64 17.87
N GLU A 293 -1.78 -8.57 18.37
CA GLU A 293 -1.41 -9.98 18.48
C GLU A 293 -1.21 -10.67 17.11
N TRP A 294 -1.90 -10.19 16.07
CA TRP A 294 -1.98 -10.90 14.78
C TRP A 294 -1.59 -10.03 13.59
N HIS A 295 -1.44 -8.71 13.78
CA HIS A 295 -1.14 -7.79 12.68
C HIS A 295 0.31 -7.94 12.20
N LEU A 296 0.52 -7.86 10.89
CA LEU A 296 1.83 -8.07 10.28
C LEU A 296 2.91 -7.11 10.83
N GLY A 297 2.59 -5.82 10.96
CA GLY A 297 3.56 -4.85 11.48
C GLY A 297 3.89 -5.05 12.95
N ALA A 298 2.93 -5.49 13.76
CA ALA A 298 3.15 -5.82 15.16
C ALA A 298 4.09 -7.02 15.30
N GLY A 299 3.80 -8.11 14.58
CA GLY A 299 4.71 -9.26 14.50
C GLY A 299 6.11 -8.89 14.02
N PHE A 300 6.24 -7.96 13.07
CA PHE A 300 7.53 -7.44 12.65
C PHE A 300 8.26 -6.65 13.77
N VAL A 301 7.58 -5.69 14.40
CA VAL A 301 8.16 -4.86 15.47
C VAL A 301 8.59 -5.73 16.64
N ASP A 302 7.74 -6.63 17.11
CA ASP A 302 8.04 -7.50 18.23
C ASP A 302 9.15 -8.50 17.91
N ALA A 303 9.22 -9.02 16.68
CA ALA A 303 10.34 -9.86 16.24
C ALA A 303 11.67 -9.08 16.26
N VAL A 304 11.68 -7.83 15.78
CA VAL A 304 12.88 -6.98 15.84
C VAL A 304 13.25 -6.65 17.28
N ARG A 305 12.27 -6.36 18.15
CA ARG A 305 12.50 -6.12 19.58
C ARG A 305 13.11 -7.35 20.24
N ALA A 306 12.55 -8.54 19.98
CA ALA A 306 13.06 -9.81 20.49
C ALA A 306 14.53 -10.02 20.10
N VAL A 307 14.88 -9.75 18.84
CA VAL A 307 16.25 -9.89 18.32
C VAL A 307 17.22 -8.87 18.93
N LEU A 308 16.82 -7.60 19.06
CA LEU A 308 17.72 -6.52 19.46
C LEU A 308 17.86 -6.33 20.97
N TYR A 309 16.77 -6.52 21.72
CA TYR A 309 16.68 -6.10 23.12
C TYR A 309 16.35 -7.22 24.11
N LEU A 310 15.71 -8.31 23.66
CA LEU A 310 15.17 -9.34 24.57
C LEU A 310 15.79 -10.72 24.40
N ASP A 311 17.02 -10.81 23.86
CA ASP A 311 17.77 -12.06 23.68
C ASP A 311 16.97 -13.20 23.00
N GLY A 312 16.05 -12.83 22.09
CA GLY A 312 15.21 -13.77 21.35
C GLY A 312 13.96 -14.26 22.08
N ALA A 313 13.62 -13.72 23.25
CA ALA A 313 12.38 -14.05 23.96
C ALA A 313 11.15 -13.81 23.07
N GLY A 314 10.24 -14.80 23.00
CA GLY A 314 9.01 -14.70 22.21
C GLY A 314 9.17 -14.79 20.68
N LEU A 315 10.40 -14.79 20.15
CA LEU A 315 10.68 -14.66 18.70
C LEU A 315 9.90 -15.66 17.84
N GLY A 316 9.76 -16.91 18.29
CA GLY A 316 9.03 -17.96 17.56
C GLY A 316 7.56 -17.61 17.29
N GLY A 317 6.88 -16.96 18.24
CA GLY A 317 5.48 -16.53 18.08
C GLY A 317 5.36 -15.42 17.02
N HIS A 318 6.25 -14.43 17.07
CA HIS A 318 6.26 -13.33 16.11
C HIS A 318 6.62 -13.78 14.69
N LEU A 319 7.55 -14.73 14.55
CA LEU A 319 7.88 -15.37 13.27
C LEU A 319 6.68 -16.16 12.72
N LEU A 320 5.89 -16.80 13.58
CA LEU A 320 4.68 -17.51 13.17
C LEU A 320 3.64 -16.54 12.60
N VAL A 321 3.42 -15.37 13.22
CA VAL A 321 2.53 -14.33 12.69
C VAL A 321 2.97 -13.86 11.30
N ILE A 322 4.25 -13.53 11.13
CA ILE A 322 4.81 -13.12 9.82
C ILE A 322 4.66 -14.26 8.80
N GLY A 323 4.96 -15.49 9.19
CA GLY A 323 4.85 -16.67 8.34
C GLY A 323 3.42 -16.96 7.89
N LEU A 324 2.43 -16.79 8.77
CA LEU A 324 1.01 -16.95 8.44
C LEU A 324 0.54 -15.88 7.44
N TRP A 325 0.95 -14.63 7.62
CA TRP A 325 0.67 -13.56 6.66
C TRP A 325 1.32 -13.81 5.31
N PHE A 326 2.57 -14.27 5.29
CA PHE A 326 3.26 -14.64 4.06
C PHE A 326 2.53 -15.77 3.33
N LEU A 327 2.17 -16.84 4.06
CA LEU A 327 1.41 -17.96 3.51
C LEU A 327 0.06 -17.50 2.95
N ALA A 328 -0.70 -16.69 3.71
CA ALA A 328 -1.97 -16.14 3.27
C ALA A 328 -1.82 -15.31 1.98
N ALA A 329 -0.80 -14.45 1.91
CA ALA A 329 -0.51 -13.65 0.73
C ALA A 329 -0.19 -14.51 -0.50
N VAL A 330 0.64 -15.56 -0.34
CA VAL A 330 0.96 -16.52 -1.40
C VAL A 330 -0.30 -17.25 -1.88
N LEU A 331 -1.13 -17.74 -0.96
CA LEU A 331 -2.38 -18.44 -1.28
C LEU A 331 -3.35 -17.53 -2.04
N LEU A 332 -3.49 -16.26 -1.64
CA LEU A 332 -4.36 -15.30 -2.31
C LEU A 332 -3.87 -14.95 -3.73
N VAL A 333 -2.55 -14.79 -3.92
CA VAL A 333 -1.98 -14.62 -5.27
C VAL A 333 -2.20 -15.88 -6.12
N GLY A 334 -2.04 -17.07 -5.54
CA GLY A 334 -2.33 -18.35 -6.19
C GLY A 334 -3.78 -18.48 -6.61
N ALA A 335 -4.72 -18.12 -5.73
CA ALA A 335 -6.16 -18.12 -6.01
C ALA A 335 -6.53 -17.13 -7.12
N ALA A 336 -5.93 -15.95 -7.14
CA ALA A 336 -6.11 -14.98 -8.21
C ALA A 336 -5.58 -15.50 -9.56
N ALA A 337 -4.42 -16.15 -9.57
CA ALA A 337 -3.85 -16.77 -10.77
C ALA A 337 -4.70 -17.94 -11.27
N TRP A 338 -5.23 -18.77 -10.37
CA TRP A 338 -6.10 -19.89 -10.70
C TRP A 338 -7.42 -19.42 -11.32
N ARG A 339 -8.08 -18.41 -10.72
CA ARG A 339 -9.31 -17.82 -11.28
C ARG A 339 -9.12 -17.29 -12.70
N LYS A 340 -7.98 -16.64 -12.99
CA LYS A 340 -7.67 -16.17 -14.35
C LYS A 340 -7.53 -17.31 -15.35
N ARG A 341 -6.88 -18.41 -14.95
CA ARG A 341 -6.73 -19.60 -15.81
C ARG A 341 -8.06 -20.32 -16.04
N ALA A 342 -8.88 -20.46 -15.00
CA ALA A 342 -10.19 -21.11 -15.10
C ALA A 342 -11.14 -20.33 -16.03
N ALA A 343 -11.14 -19.00 -15.96
CA ALA A 343 -11.91 -18.17 -16.88
C ALA A 343 -11.48 -18.36 -18.34
N ALA A 344 -10.16 -18.35 -18.60
CA ALA A 344 -9.63 -18.56 -19.96
C ALA A 344 -9.91 -19.97 -20.50
N ALA A 345 -9.97 -20.99 -19.62
CA ALA A 345 -10.31 -22.36 -20.02
C ALA A 345 -11.81 -22.49 -20.37
N GLY A 346 -12.71 -21.85 -19.63
CA GLY A 346 -14.14 -21.85 -19.94
C GLY A 346 -14.50 -21.09 -21.23
N GLU A 347 -13.74 -20.04 -21.56
CA GLU A 347 -13.88 -19.32 -22.84
C GLU A 347 -13.38 -20.14 -24.03
N ALA A 348 -12.42 -21.06 -23.83
CA ALA A 348 -11.95 -21.97 -24.88
C ALA A 348 -12.93 -23.13 -25.11
N ASP A 349 -13.50 -23.70 -24.05
CA ASP A 349 -14.47 -24.82 -24.10
C ASP A 349 -15.81 -24.39 -24.73
N ALA A 350 -16.29 -23.18 -24.39
CA ALA A 350 -17.48 -22.60 -25.02
C ALA A 350 -17.30 -22.26 -26.52
N GLY A 351 -16.05 -22.20 -27.01
CA GLY A 351 -15.75 -22.02 -28.43
C GLY A 351 -15.77 -23.31 -29.25
N ASP A 352 -15.66 -24.47 -28.60
CA ASP A 352 -15.65 -25.79 -29.25
C ASP A 352 -17.05 -26.46 -29.24
N GLU A 353 -17.93 -26.16 -28.27
CA GLU A 353 -19.28 -26.76 -28.18
C GLU A 353 -20.29 -26.26 -29.24
N ASP A 354 -20.03 -25.15 -29.94
CA ASP A 354 -20.86 -24.66 -31.05
C ASP A 354 -20.56 -25.35 -32.41
N GLY A 355 -19.62 -26.32 -32.44
CA GLY A 355 -19.08 -26.91 -33.66
C GLY A 355 -19.59 -28.30 -34.07
N GLU A 356 -20.44 -28.97 -33.28
CA GLU A 356 -20.72 -30.40 -33.50
C GLU A 356 -22.22 -30.72 -33.60
N GLY A 357 -22.77 -30.53 -34.80
CA GLY A 357 -24.13 -30.89 -35.19
C GLY A 357 -24.26 -31.12 -36.70
N ASP A 358 -24.08 -32.38 -37.11
CA ASP A 358 -24.71 -33.12 -38.21
C ASP A 358 -24.92 -32.44 -39.61
N GLU A 359 -24.18 -32.91 -40.63
CA GLU A 359 -24.71 -33.67 -41.80
C GLU A 359 -23.85 -33.55 -43.08
N ALA A 360 -23.85 -34.65 -43.84
CA ALA A 360 -23.35 -34.77 -45.19
C ALA A 360 -24.32 -34.21 -46.24
N GLY A 361 -23.79 -33.55 -47.27
CA GLY A 361 -24.44 -33.42 -48.58
C GLY A 361 -24.88 -32.02 -49.01
N PRO A 362 -24.91 -31.71 -50.32
CA PRO A 362 -24.36 -30.44 -50.79
C PRO A 362 -25.39 -29.44 -51.35
N ALA A 363 -24.96 -28.18 -51.30
CA ALA A 363 -25.28 -27.05 -52.19
C ALA A 363 -26.75 -26.65 -52.38
N GLY A 364 -27.10 -25.46 -51.85
CA GLY A 364 -28.14 -24.64 -52.46
C GLY A 364 -28.91 -23.73 -51.50
N ALA A 365 -28.34 -22.55 -51.26
CA ALA A 365 -29.03 -21.30 -50.92
C ALA A 365 -29.86 -21.20 -49.62
N ALA A 366 -29.45 -20.16 -48.87
CA ALA A 366 -30.24 -19.26 -48.04
C ALA A 366 -30.27 -19.49 -46.52
N ALA A 367 -29.82 -18.41 -45.85
CA ALA A 367 -30.10 -17.98 -44.48
C ALA A 367 -29.29 -18.63 -43.34
N SER A 368 -28.04 -18.17 -43.19
CA SER A 368 -27.35 -18.18 -41.88
C SER A 368 -27.45 -16.79 -41.25
N GLY A 369 -27.99 -16.73 -40.04
CA GLY A 369 -28.11 -15.52 -39.22
C GLY A 369 -26.76 -15.13 -38.62
N ALA A 370 -25.95 -14.41 -39.38
CA ALA A 370 -24.73 -13.78 -38.92
C ALA A 370 -25.06 -12.55 -38.05
N GLY A 371 -24.64 -12.55 -36.78
CA GLY A 371 -24.41 -11.30 -36.06
C GLY A 371 -23.30 -10.51 -36.76
N PRO A 372 -23.35 -9.17 -36.85
CA PRO A 372 -22.51 -8.44 -37.79
C PRO A 372 -21.03 -8.55 -37.43
N GLU A 373 -20.24 -9.03 -38.39
CA GLU A 373 -18.78 -8.95 -38.49
C GLU A 373 -18.37 -7.47 -38.40
N ARG A 374 -17.56 -7.11 -37.40
CA ARG A 374 -17.22 -5.71 -37.09
C ARG A 374 -15.72 -5.50 -37.13
N VAL A 375 -15.35 -4.42 -37.81
CA VAL A 375 -13.98 -4.13 -38.19
C VAL A 375 -13.59 -2.76 -37.63
N LEU A 376 -12.41 -2.70 -37.00
CA LEU A 376 -11.74 -1.47 -36.63
C LEU A 376 -10.71 -1.11 -37.69
N LEU A 377 -10.88 0.06 -38.31
CA LEU A 377 -9.94 0.62 -39.29
C LEU A 377 -9.32 1.89 -38.73
N GLY A 378 -8.03 2.09 -39.01
CA GLY A 378 -7.34 3.35 -38.69
C GLY A 378 -6.06 3.53 -39.50
N ARG A 379 -5.41 4.68 -39.35
CA ARG A 379 -4.13 4.99 -39.98
C ARG A 379 -3.19 5.66 -38.98
N VAL A 380 -1.92 5.27 -38.99
CA VAL A 380 -0.88 5.79 -38.11
C VAL A 380 0.09 6.65 -38.93
N HIS A 381 0.34 7.86 -38.45
CA HIS A 381 1.29 8.80 -39.02
C HIS A 381 2.22 9.36 -37.94
N ASP A 382 3.35 9.90 -38.34
CA ASP A 382 4.24 10.67 -37.47
C ASP A 382 3.70 12.10 -37.18
N HIS A 383 4.43 12.87 -36.38
CA HIS A 383 4.09 14.25 -36.05
C HIS A 383 4.07 15.19 -37.28
N HIS A 384 4.72 14.82 -38.38
CA HIS A 384 4.73 15.58 -39.63
C HIS A 384 3.61 15.17 -40.59
N GLY A 385 2.81 14.15 -40.25
CA GLY A 385 1.74 13.62 -41.09
C GLY A 385 2.20 12.56 -42.10
N THR A 386 3.43 12.07 -42.01
CA THR A 386 3.95 10.98 -42.83
C THR A 386 3.41 9.65 -42.34
N PRO A 387 2.86 8.76 -43.20
CA PRO A 387 2.40 7.45 -42.77
C PRO A 387 3.53 6.61 -42.18
N LEU A 388 3.26 5.91 -41.08
CA LEU A 388 4.23 5.06 -40.38
C LEU A 388 4.01 3.58 -40.73
N PRO A 389 4.84 2.99 -41.60
CA PRO A 389 4.75 1.56 -41.93
C PRO A 389 5.35 0.70 -40.82
N GLY A 390 4.77 -0.48 -40.59
CA GLY A 390 5.27 -1.45 -39.62
C GLY A 390 5.06 -1.07 -38.14
N ALA A 391 4.27 -0.04 -37.85
CA ALA A 391 3.83 0.26 -36.49
C ALA A 391 2.95 -0.88 -35.98
N VAL A 392 3.23 -1.38 -34.78
CA VAL A 392 2.47 -2.44 -34.14
C VAL A 392 1.28 -1.82 -33.43
N VAL A 393 0.08 -2.24 -33.81
CA VAL A 393 -1.19 -1.81 -33.21
C VAL A 393 -1.78 -2.98 -32.43
N THR A 394 -1.99 -2.78 -31.13
CA THR A 394 -2.53 -3.79 -30.22
C THR A 394 -3.82 -3.29 -29.59
N LEU A 395 -4.89 -4.08 -29.64
CA LEU A 395 -6.17 -3.76 -29.04
C LEU A 395 -6.37 -4.59 -27.77
N VAL A 396 -6.72 -3.91 -26.67
CA VAL A 396 -6.91 -4.51 -25.35
C VAL A 396 -8.31 -4.19 -24.84
N ASP A 397 -9.06 -5.16 -24.35
CA ASP A 397 -10.40 -4.92 -23.80
C ASP A 397 -10.37 -4.28 -22.39
N HIS A 398 -11.56 -3.95 -21.86
CA HIS A 398 -11.74 -3.44 -20.49
C HIS A 398 -11.26 -4.40 -19.38
N ARG A 399 -10.97 -5.66 -19.68
CA ARG A 399 -10.47 -6.68 -18.75
C ARG A 399 -8.94 -6.83 -18.84
N GLY A 400 -8.29 -6.13 -19.77
CA GLY A 400 -6.85 -6.20 -20.00
C GLY A 400 -6.42 -7.34 -20.93
N THR A 401 -7.37 -7.99 -21.61
CA THR A 401 -7.11 -9.09 -22.55
C THR A 401 -6.82 -8.51 -23.94
N GLN A 402 -5.75 -8.97 -24.59
CA GLN A 402 -5.45 -8.60 -25.96
C GLN A 402 -6.46 -9.26 -26.90
N THR A 403 -7.27 -8.44 -27.57
CA THR A 403 -8.35 -8.88 -28.46
C THR A 403 -7.97 -8.80 -29.93
N GLY A 404 -6.91 -8.06 -30.28
CA GLY A 404 -6.38 -8.02 -31.64
C GLY A 404 -4.98 -7.43 -31.71
N ARG A 405 -4.17 -7.83 -32.70
CA ARG A 405 -2.87 -7.24 -32.99
C ARG A 405 -2.59 -7.28 -34.49
N THR A 406 -2.16 -6.15 -35.05
CA THR A 406 -1.78 -6.02 -36.45
C THR A 406 -0.59 -5.08 -36.60
N SER A 407 0.03 -5.07 -37.78
CA SER A 407 1.01 -4.06 -38.19
C SER A 407 0.41 -3.13 -39.23
N THR A 408 0.86 -1.88 -39.28
CA THR A 408 0.44 -0.93 -40.31
C THR A 408 1.08 -1.22 -41.67
N THR A 409 0.34 -0.96 -42.76
CA THR A 409 0.79 -1.08 -44.15
C THR A 409 1.78 0.03 -44.54
N ASP A 410 2.30 -0.01 -45.77
CA ASP A 410 3.15 1.06 -46.34
C ASP A 410 2.48 2.44 -46.31
N GLU A 411 1.15 2.50 -46.41
CA GLU A 411 0.35 3.72 -46.25
C GLU A 411 -0.08 4.03 -44.80
N GLY A 412 0.52 3.38 -43.80
CA GLY A 412 0.21 3.57 -42.38
C GLY A 412 -1.13 3.00 -41.92
N GLY A 413 -1.92 2.36 -42.79
CA GLY A 413 -3.25 1.83 -42.48
C GLY A 413 -3.21 0.52 -41.68
N PHE A 414 -4.22 0.27 -40.86
CA PHE A 414 -4.41 -1.01 -40.16
C PHE A 414 -5.88 -1.44 -40.11
N ARG A 415 -6.11 -2.75 -39.94
CA ARG A 415 -7.43 -3.38 -39.86
C ARG A 415 -7.43 -4.47 -38.77
N ILE A 416 -8.42 -4.48 -37.89
CA ILE A 416 -8.66 -5.54 -36.90
C ILE A 416 -10.13 -5.97 -36.99
N ASP A 417 -10.36 -7.27 -37.15
CA ASP A 417 -11.67 -7.85 -37.45
C ASP A 417 -12.29 -8.54 -36.21
N ASP A 418 -13.55 -8.95 -36.34
CA ASP A 418 -14.31 -9.74 -35.36
C ASP A 418 -14.39 -9.15 -33.93
N LEU A 419 -14.63 -7.83 -33.84
CA LEU A 419 -14.66 -7.15 -32.55
C LEU A 419 -16.07 -7.05 -31.93
N PRO A 420 -16.28 -7.57 -30.71
CA PRO A 420 -17.49 -7.33 -29.93
C PRO A 420 -17.73 -5.83 -29.65
N THR A 421 -18.97 -5.46 -29.31
CA THR A 421 -19.23 -4.13 -28.76
C THR A 421 -18.56 -3.97 -27.40
N GLY A 422 -17.85 -2.88 -27.21
CA GLY A 422 -17.23 -2.59 -25.93
C GLY A 422 -16.22 -1.47 -25.97
N ALA A 423 -15.74 -1.09 -24.78
CA ALA A 423 -14.63 -0.19 -24.62
C ALA A 423 -13.30 -0.96 -24.71
N TYR A 424 -12.39 -0.44 -25.51
CA TYR A 424 -11.06 -0.98 -25.76
C TYR A 424 -10.00 0.10 -25.54
N THR A 425 -8.78 -0.33 -25.26
CA THR A 425 -7.57 0.48 -25.29
C THR A 425 -6.74 0.03 -26.50
N LEU A 426 -6.55 0.93 -27.45
CA LEU A 426 -5.64 0.79 -28.57
C LEU A 426 -4.25 1.23 -28.12
N ILE A 427 -3.23 0.44 -28.39
CA ILE A 427 -1.83 0.72 -28.06
C ILE A 427 -1.04 0.64 -29.36
N GLU A 428 -0.42 1.76 -29.75
CA GLU A 428 0.37 1.87 -30.97
C GLU A 428 1.85 2.07 -30.61
N ALA A 429 2.71 1.21 -31.14
CA ALA A 429 4.16 1.29 -30.93
C ALA A 429 4.91 1.18 -32.25
N ALA A 430 5.80 2.12 -32.53
CA ALA A 430 6.69 2.10 -33.69
C ALA A 430 8.15 2.30 -33.23
N PRO A 431 9.14 1.66 -33.88
CA PRO A 431 10.55 1.91 -33.59
C PRO A 431 10.88 3.41 -33.68
N GLY A 432 11.57 3.96 -32.67
CA GLY A 432 11.95 5.37 -32.63
C GLY A 432 10.85 6.36 -32.21
N HIS A 433 9.65 5.88 -31.86
CA HIS A 433 8.52 6.70 -31.41
C HIS A 433 8.06 6.28 -30.01
N GLU A 434 7.50 7.22 -29.24
CA GLU A 434 6.88 6.86 -27.96
C GLU A 434 5.60 6.04 -28.20
N PRO A 435 5.39 4.94 -27.45
CA PRO A 435 4.13 4.21 -27.51
C PRO A 435 2.97 5.12 -27.07
N ALA A 436 1.92 5.17 -27.88
CA ALA A 436 0.68 5.84 -27.53
C ALA A 436 -0.35 4.82 -27.07
N ALA A 437 -1.25 5.24 -26.19
CA ALA A 437 -2.41 4.44 -25.79
C ALA A 437 -3.67 5.31 -25.81
N ARG A 438 -4.73 4.84 -26.46
CA ARG A 438 -5.99 5.56 -26.61
C ARG A 438 -7.19 4.67 -26.31
N ALA A 439 -8.15 5.21 -25.57
CA ALA A 439 -9.45 4.54 -25.40
C ALA A 439 -10.28 4.69 -26.69
N THR A 440 -10.83 3.58 -27.18
CA THR A 440 -11.75 3.53 -28.31
C THR A 440 -12.98 2.70 -27.94
N VAL A 441 -14.13 2.99 -28.53
CA VAL A 441 -15.37 2.24 -28.30
C VAL A 441 -15.84 1.67 -29.63
N VAL A 442 -16.14 0.37 -29.63
CA VAL A 442 -16.79 -0.30 -30.75
C VAL A 442 -18.28 -0.36 -30.43
N ASP A 443 -19.08 0.46 -31.10
CA ASP A 443 -20.53 0.60 -30.84
C ASP A 443 -21.41 -0.17 -31.83
N HIS A 444 -22.72 -0.24 -31.52
CA HIS A 444 -23.76 -0.76 -32.41
C HIS A 444 -24.41 0.41 -33.17
N HIS A 445 -24.03 0.63 -34.43
CA HIS A 445 -24.82 1.47 -35.33
C HIS A 445 -25.26 0.65 -36.54
N GLY A 446 -26.56 0.41 -36.59
CA GLY A 446 -27.26 -0.13 -37.76
C GLY A 446 -27.53 0.99 -38.77
N GLY A 447 -27.28 0.68 -40.05
CA GLY A 447 -27.75 1.46 -41.20
C GLY A 447 -26.64 2.08 -42.04
N GLY A 448 -26.28 1.41 -43.14
CA GLY A 448 -25.45 1.97 -44.23
C GLY A 448 -23.95 1.85 -43.96
N GLY A 449 -23.24 1.09 -44.80
CA GLY A 449 -21.89 0.63 -44.50
C GLY A 449 -20.90 1.74 -44.17
N HIS A 450 -20.24 1.62 -43.02
CA HIS A 450 -18.83 1.93 -42.72
C HIS A 450 -18.59 1.47 -41.27
N GLY A 451 -17.82 0.39 -41.07
CA GLY A 451 -17.41 -0.08 -39.75
C GLY A 451 -16.63 1.00 -38.98
N GLY A 452 -16.62 0.91 -37.64
CA GLY A 452 -16.01 1.90 -36.76
C GLY A 452 -14.61 2.32 -37.23
N ARG A 453 -14.50 3.56 -37.72
CA ARG A 453 -13.22 4.18 -38.06
C ARG A 453 -12.68 4.87 -36.82
N VAL A 454 -11.53 4.42 -36.33
CA VAL A 454 -10.66 5.28 -35.54
C VAL A 454 -10.04 6.24 -36.55
N GLY A 455 -10.25 7.54 -36.38
CA GLY A 455 -9.64 8.56 -37.25
C GLY A 455 -8.11 8.51 -37.24
N ASP A 456 -7.46 9.38 -38.03
CA ASP A 456 -6.00 9.40 -38.16
C ASP A 456 -5.28 9.53 -36.80
N ILE A 457 -4.31 8.65 -36.56
CA ILE A 457 -3.53 8.53 -35.33
C ILE A 457 -2.14 9.14 -35.57
N ARG A 458 -1.66 9.95 -34.61
CA ARG A 458 -0.39 10.68 -34.72
C ARG A 458 0.57 10.24 -33.60
N LEU A 459 1.72 9.68 -33.96
CA LEU A 459 2.80 9.31 -33.06
C LEU A 459 3.89 10.39 -33.03
N VAL A 460 4.49 10.60 -31.85
CA VAL A 460 5.55 11.60 -31.63
C VAL A 460 6.91 10.90 -31.57
N ALA A 461 7.89 11.43 -32.29
CA ALA A 461 9.24 10.87 -32.36
C ALA A 461 10.07 11.21 -31.11
N HIS A 462 10.94 10.28 -30.71
CA HIS A 462 11.70 10.31 -29.45
C HIS A 462 12.74 11.47 -29.36
N GLU A 463 13.07 12.16 -30.46
CA GLU A 463 14.06 13.26 -30.46
C GLU A 463 13.46 14.66 -30.20
N GLU A 464 12.14 14.86 -30.34
CA GLU A 464 11.52 16.19 -30.22
C GLU A 464 11.23 16.61 -28.78
N GLU A 465 10.99 15.67 -27.85
CA GLU A 465 10.72 16.02 -26.44
C GLU A 465 11.95 16.61 -25.74
N HIS A 466 13.16 16.13 -26.08
CA HIS A 466 14.40 16.70 -25.54
C HIS A 466 14.62 18.16 -25.96
N ARG A 467 14.17 18.53 -27.17
CA ARG A 467 14.29 19.91 -27.68
C ARG A 467 13.19 20.81 -27.10
N HIS A 468 11.98 20.28 -26.87
CA HIS A 468 10.87 21.01 -26.27
C HIS A 468 11.07 21.25 -24.75
N ARG A 469 11.58 20.26 -24.00
CA ARG A 469 12.01 20.46 -22.59
C ARG A 469 13.15 21.45 -22.45
N ALA A 470 14.09 21.49 -23.40
CA ALA A 470 15.17 22.47 -23.40
C ALA A 470 14.67 23.90 -23.68
N ALA A 471 13.67 24.07 -24.56
CA ALA A 471 13.10 25.38 -24.89
C ALA A 471 12.22 25.97 -23.76
N VAL A 472 11.50 25.12 -23.01
CA VAL A 472 10.68 25.56 -21.87
C VAL A 472 11.53 25.97 -20.66
N ALA A 473 12.75 25.44 -20.51
CA ALA A 473 13.68 25.85 -19.45
C ALA A 473 14.28 27.25 -19.65
N THR A 474 14.26 27.79 -20.88
CA THR A 474 14.86 29.09 -21.22
C THR A 474 13.90 30.29 -21.16
N ASP A 475 12.58 30.07 -21.02
CA ASP A 475 11.57 31.15 -21.02
C ASP A 475 10.96 31.43 -19.63
N GLY A 476 11.74 31.13 -18.58
CA GLY A 476 11.40 31.48 -17.20
C GLY A 476 11.58 32.98 -16.96
N THR A 477 10.54 33.75 -17.26
CA THR A 477 10.42 35.17 -16.91
C THR A 477 10.60 35.38 -15.40
N VAL A 478 11.64 36.11 -15.04
CA VAL A 478 11.92 36.58 -13.68
C VAL A 478 10.83 37.59 -13.26
N PRO A 479 10.12 37.40 -12.13
CA PRO A 479 9.17 38.40 -11.66
C PRO A 479 9.91 39.64 -11.09
N PRO A 480 9.34 40.86 -11.26
CA PRO A 480 10.01 42.09 -10.85
C PRO A 480 10.09 42.21 -9.32
N SER A 481 11.23 42.76 -8.87
CA SER A 481 11.57 43.03 -7.48
C SER A 481 10.56 43.97 -6.80
N ALA A 482 10.08 43.54 -5.63
CA ALA A 482 9.25 44.36 -4.76
C ALA A 482 10.03 45.59 -4.26
N GLY A 483 9.45 46.76 -4.51
CA GLY A 483 9.95 48.06 -4.11
C GLY A 483 9.96 48.30 -2.60
N SER A 484 10.90 49.15 -2.21
CA SER A 484 11.10 49.75 -0.90
C SER A 484 9.83 50.38 -0.32
N TYR A 485 9.56 50.13 0.96
CA TYR A 485 8.86 51.06 1.83
C TYR A 485 9.74 51.38 3.04
N GLY A 486 10.25 52.60 3.05
CA GLY A 486 10.73 53.28 4.24
C GLY A 486 9.79 54.44 4.57
N GLY A 487 9.58 54.66 5.87
CA GLY A 487 9.24 55.95 6.46
C GLY A 487 7.76 56.31 6.62
N SER A 488 7.19 56.03 7.80
CA SER A 488 6.92 57.06 8.83
C SER A 488 6.64 56.40 10.18
#